data_AF-A0A0E0CBI2-F1
#
_entry.id   AF-A0A0E0CBI2-F1
#
_cell.length_a   1.000
_cell.length_b   1.000
_cell.length_c   1.000
_cell.angle_alpha   90.00
_cell.angle_beta   90.00
_cell.angle_gamma   90.00
#
_symmetry.space_group_name_H-M   'P 1'
#
loop_
_entity.id
_entity.type
_entity.pdbx_description
1 polymer ?
#
loop_
_entity_poly.entity_id
_entity_poly.type
_entity_poly.pdbx_seq_one_letter_code
_entity_poly.pdbx_strand_id
1 'polypeptide(L)'
;MAMDRTMRSQWRHLLLVLCFVGSSSLLLVSSQTTSDSCTAALSLGNLIPFNTTGLNCFQAWSSQGFILRFGKDASSAGSNSVWNFVLSAPDSGGYIAVGFSPNGKMVGGSAVAGWVTPAAAGTARQYYLGGTTSSSCPPDQGKLSLSRGSAAPTIVSKGSRLYLAFQLSGQPLTNVIYAVGPAGTLPGPSGLLAQHKDMAAGTISLSGSTSGGGAGGTPATGGGGTPQ
;
A
#
# COMPACT_ATOMS: atom_id res chain seq x y z
N MET A 1 -46.16 70.27 14.21
CA MET A 1 -44.78 70.66 14.54
C MET A 1 -43.97 70.58 13.26
N ALA A 2 -43.46 71.73 12.78
CA ALA A 2 -42.50 71.99 11.69
C ALA A 2 -42.70 71.26 10.32
N MET A 3 -43.23 71.95 9.29
CA MET A 3 -42.49 72.71 8.25
C MET A 3 -41.48 71.85 7.45
N ASP A 4 -41.74 71.45 6.20
CA ASP A 4 -41.76 72.21 4.92
C ASP A 4 -40.48 71.92 4.09
N ARG A 5 -40.64 71.95 2.76
CA ARG A 5 -39.69 71.96 1.63
C ARG A 5 -39.21 70.63 1.02
N THR A 6 -39.73 70.21 -0.15
CA THR A 6 -39.35 70.61 -1.55
C THR A 6 -37.83 70.49 -1.79
N MET A 7 -37.25 69.86 -2.82
CA MET A 7 -37.55 69.84 -4.25
C MET A 7 -36.71 68.74 -4.96
N ARG A 8 -37.33 68.12 -5.97
CA ARG A 8 -36.84 67.85 -7.34
C ARG A 8 -35.35 67.55 -7.57
N SER A 9 -35.09 66.43 -8.23
CA SER A 9 -34.32 66.45 -9.49
C SER A 9 -34.60 65.20 -10.32
N GLN A 10 -35.10 65.41 -11.53
CA GLN A 10 -35.14 64.42 -12.60
C GLN A 10 -33.79 64.37 -13.30
N TRP A 11 -33.24 63.19 -13.56
CA TRP A 11 -32.51 62.96 -14.81
C TRP A 11 -32.52 61.50 -15.22
N ARG A 12 -32.91 61.31 -16.48
CA ARG A 12 -33.05 60.07 -17.24
C ARG A 12 -31.68 59.48 -17.63
N HIS A 13 -31.72 58.16 -17.85
CA HIS A 13 -30.94 57.36 -18.82
C HIS A 13 -29.59 56.78 -18.42
N LEU A 14 -29.58 55.44 -18.45
CA LEU A 14 -28.75 54.60 -19.33
C LEU A 14 -28.03 53.48 -18.57
N LEU A 15 -28.50 52.26 -18.83
CA LEU A 15 -27.80 50.98 -18.75
C LEU A 15 -26.29 51.07 -18.47
N LEU A 16 -25.89 50.63 -17.28
CA LEU A 16 -24.53 50.18 -17.00
C LEU A 16 -24.61 48.88 -16.20
N VAL A 17 -24.90 47.81 -16.95
CA VAL A 17 -24.50 46.44 -16.60
C VAL A 17 -22.98 46.45 -16.60
N LEU A 18 -22.37 46.64 -15.42
CA LEU A 18 -20.92 46.54 -15.26
C LEU A 18 -20.57 45.13 -14.77
N CYS A 19 -19.88 44.41 -15.64
CA CYS A 19 -19.35 43.08 -15.47
C CYS A 19 -18.57 42.92 -14.15
N PHE A 20 -19.12 42.15 -13.20
CA PHE A 20 -18.31 41.52 -12.16
C PHE A 20 -17.46 40.42 -12.84
N VAL A 21 -16.27 40.80 -13.28
CA VAL A 21 -15.19 39.86 -13.62
C VAL A 21 -14.67 39.29 -12.30
N GLY A 22 -15.43 38.36 -11.72
CA GLY A 22 -14.97 37.48 -10.66
C GLY A 22 -14.19 36.34 -11.31
N SER A 23 -12.92 36.57 -11.64
CA SER A 23 -11.99 35.51 -12.02
C SER A 23 -11.69 34.64 -10.80
N SER A 24 -12.65 33.82 -10.40
CA SER A 24 -12.39 32.64 -9.59
C SER A 24 -11.69 31.62 -10.50
N SER A 25 -10.40 31.82 -10.72
CA SER A 25 -9.52 30.75 -11.17
C SER A 25 -9.56 29.68 -10.08
N LEU A 26 -10.51 28.77 -10.20
CA LEU A 26 -10.42 27.46 -9.56
C LEU A 26 -9.15 26.85 -10.15
N LEU A 27 -8.04 27.00 -9.44
CA LEU A 27 -6.85 26.19 -9.63
C LEU A 27 -7.32 24.76 -9.39
N LEU A 28 -7.70 24.10 -10.48
CA LEU A 28 -7.79 22.65 -10.51
C LEU A 28 -6.37 22.18 -10.21
N VAL A 29 -6.08 21.94 -8.93
CA VAL A 29 -4.92 21.17 -8.54
C VAL A 29 -5.16 19.79 -9.15
N SER A 30 -4.64 19.58 -10.35
CA SER A 30 -4.37 18.24 -10.84
C SER A 30 -3.32 17.68 -9.90
N SER A 31 -3.76 17.10 -8.77
CA SER A 31 -2.96 16.09 -8.10
C SER A 31 -2.75 15.02 -9.16
N GLN A 32 -1.59 15.06 -9.81
CA GLN A 32 -1.13 14.03 -10.71
C GLN A 32 -0.88 12.80 -9.84
N THR A 33 -1.98 12.11 -9.52
CA THR A 33 -1.93 10.76 -8.99
C THR A 33 -1.43 9.93 -10.14
N THR A 34 -0.11 9.75 -10.21
CA THR A 34 0.46 8.70 -11.05
C THR A 34 -0.09 7.39 -10.50
N SER A 35 -1.17 6.90 -11.10
CA SER A 35 -1.80 5.65 -10.74
C SER A 35 -0.83 4.54 -11.11
N ASP A 36 -0.15 4.00 -10.09
CA ASP A 36 0.69 2.83 -10.29
C ASP A 36 -0.13 1.71 -10.92
N SER A 37 0.41 1.10 -11.97
CA SER A 37 -0.26 0.09 -12.79
C SER A 37 0.77 -0.82 -13.45
N CYS A 38 0.33 -1.99 -13.93
CA CYS A 38 1.21 -2.91 -14.65
C CYS A 38 1.52 -2.49 -16.09
N THR A 39 0.83 -1.46 -16.60
CA THR A 39 1.07 -0.90 -17.93
C THR A 39 2.07 0.26 -17.92
N ALA A 40 2.37 0.82 -16.75
CA ALA A 40 3.34 1.89 -16.58
C ALA A 40 4.67 1.36 -16.03
N ALA A 41 5.78 1.94 -16.48
CA ALA A 41 7.09 1.65 -15.90
C ALA A 41 7.13 2.13 -14.44
N LEU A 42 7.59 1.25 -13.53
CA LEU A 42 7.74 1.60 -12.13
C LEU A 42 9.06 2.37 -11.93
N SER A 43 8.97 3.67 -11.66
CA SER A 43 10.15 4.51 -11.38
C SER A 43 10.24 4.81 -9.88
N LEU A 44 10.94 3.96 -9.12
CA LEU A 44 11.25 4.22 -7.70
C LEU A 44 12.66 4.81 -7.50
N GLY A 45 13.51 4.79 -8.53
CA GLY A 45 14.89 5.29 -8.42
C GLY A 45 15.66 4.59 -7.29
N ASN A 46 16.40 5.37 -6.50
CA ASN A 46 17.19 4.86 -5.37
C ASN A 46 16.38 4.69 -4.08
N LEU A 47 15.04 4.75 -4.14
CA LEU A 47 14.19 4.56 -2.96
C LEU A 47 14.11 3.10 -2.51
N ILE A 48 14.47 2.15 -3.38
CA ILE A 48 14.50 0.71 -3.08
C ILE A 48 15.84 0.12 -3.56
N PRO A 49 16.29 -1.01 -2.99
CA PRO A 49 17.69 -1.42 -3.12
C PRO A 49 18.00 -2.26 -4.37
N PHE A 50 17.07 -2.39 -5.31
CA PHE A 50 17.26 -3.19 -6.53
C PHE A 50 16.49 -2.61 -7.72
N ASN A 51 16.92 -3.00 -8.92
CA ASN A 51 16.27 -2.62 -10.17
C ASN A 51 14.95 -3.40 -10.35
N THR A 52 13.89 -2.70 -10.77
CA THR A 52 12.55 -3.27 -11.01
C THR A 52 12.25 -3.53 -12.49
N THR A 53 13.21 -3.29 -13.38
CA THR A 53 13.10 -3.57 -14.81
C THR A 53 12.92 -5.06 -15.04
N GLY A 54 11.94 -5.43 -15.87
CA GLY A 54 11.68 -6.82 -16.24
C GLY A 54 10.95 -7.66 -15.17
N LEU A 55 10.51 -7.06 -14.06
CA LEU A 55 9.64 -7.76 -13.12
C LEU A 55 8.27 -8.01 -13.75
N ASN A 56 7.75 -9.23 -13.59
CA ASN A 56 6.36 -9.54 -13.88
C ASN A 56 5.47 -8.68 -12.99
N CYS A 57 4.32 -8.25 -13.51
CA CYS A 57 3.38 -7.41 -12.78
C CYS A 57 1.97 -7.91 -12.96
N PHE A 58 1.20 -7.96 -11.87
CA PHE A 58 -0.23 -8.19 -11.95
C PHE A 58 -0.99 -7.47 -10.83
N GLN A 59 -2.28 -7.24 -11.05
CA GLN A 59 -3.19 -6.74 -10.02
C GLN A 59 -3.45 -7.89 -9.03
N ALA A 60 -2.79 -7.83 -7.87
CA ALA A 60 -2.83 -8.88 -6.87
C ALA A 60 -4.14 -8.90 -6.10
N TRP A 61 -4.69 -7.73 -5.79
CA TRP A 61 -5.96 -7.59 -5.07
C TRP A 61 -6.64 -6.27 -5.45
N SER A 62 -7.57 -6.34 -6.41
CA SER A 62 -8.18 -5.17 -7.05
C SER A 62 -8.98 -4.30 -6.08
N SER A 63 -9.75 -4.90 -5.16
CA SER A 63 -10.61 -4.15 -4.23
C SER A 63 -9.84 -3.33 -3.20
N GLN A 64 -8.58 -3.68 -2.91
CA GLN A 64 -7.67 -2.88 -2.08
C GLN A 64 -6.55 -2.21 -2.91
N GLY A 65 -6.59 -2.35 -4.24
CA GLY A 65 -5.61 -1.76 -5.15
C GLY A 65 -4.19 -2.32 -5.03
N PHE A 66 -4.01 -3.55 -4.56
CA PHE A 66 -2.67 -4.14 -4.45
C PHE A 66 -2.15 -4.58 -5.81
N ILE A 67 -0.92 -4.17 -6.11
CA ILE A 67 -0.17 -4.62 -7.28
C ILE A 67 1.07 -5.33 -6.78
N LEU A 68 1.29 -6.55 -7.26
CA LEU A 68 2.52 -7.29 -6.96
C LEU A 68 3.39 -7.33 -8.21
N ARG A 69 4.66 -6.94 -8.03
CA ARG A 69 5.71 -7.11 -9.00
C ARG A 69 6.76 -8.07 -8.49
N PHE A 70 7.19 -9.00 -9.32
CA PHE A 70 8.21 -9.95 -8.93
C PHE A 70 8.97 -10.55 -10.10
N GLY A 71 10.18 -11.02 -9.83
CA GLY A 71 11.03 -11.63 -10.83
C GLY A 71 12.34 -12.10 -10.24
N LYS A 72 12.95 -13.07 -10.92
CA LYS A 72 14.28 -13.53 -10.56
C LYS A 72 15.30 -12.45 -10.91
N ASP A 73 16.23 -12.18 -10.00
CA ASP A 73 17.37 -11.31 -10.27
C ASP A 73 18.20 -11.94 -11.39
N ALA A 74 18.38 -11.20 -12.49
CA ALA A 74 19.10 -11.66 -13.67
C ALA A 74 20.56 -12.03 -13.39
N SER A 75 21.16 -11.44 -12.35
CA SER A 75 22.53 -11.74 -11.91
C SER A 75 22.64 -13.01 -11.07
N SER A 76 21.51 -13.58 -10.66
CA SER A 76 21.44 -14.76 -9.79
C SER A 76 21.10 -16.03 -10.57
N ALA A 77 21.98 -17.02 -10.57
CA ALA A 77 21.81 -18.28 -11.29
C ALA A 77 22.02 -19.51 -10.38
N GLY A 78 21.52 -20.67 -10.82
CA GLY A 78 21.64 -21.93 -10.09
C GLY A 78 20.97 -21.89 -8.71
N SER A 79 21.63 -22.51 -7.72
CA SER A 79 21.19 -22.61 -6.32
C SER A 79 21.23 -21.29 -5.54
N ASN A 80 21.79 -20.22 -6.11
CA ASN A 80 21.86 -18.90 -5.48
C ASN A 80 20.78 -17.94 -6.04
N SER A 81 19.65 -18.46 -6.50
CA SER A 81 18.59 -17.62 -7.08
C SER A 81 18.09 -16.59 -6.07
N VAL A 82 18.07 -15.33 -6.46
CA VAL A 82 17.46 -14.22 -5.73
C VAL A 82 16.20 -13.80 -6.47
N TRP A 83 15.13 -13.54 -5.72
CA TRP A 83 13.85 -13.07 -6.24
C TRP A 83 13.54 -11.69 -5.67
N ASN A 84 13.28 -10.75 -6.55
CA ASN A 84 12.89 -9.39 -6.22
C ASN A 84 11.37 -9.33 -6.12
N PHE A 85 10.85 -8.67 -5.09
CA PHE A 85 9.42 -8.44 -4.89
C PHE A 85 9.17 -6.97 -4.56
N VAL A 86 8.16 -6.39 -5.21
CA VAL A 86 7.60 -5.08 -4.85
C VAL A 86 6.10 -5.20 -4.77
N LEU A 87 5.56 -5.05 -3.57
CA LEU A 87 4.13 -4.90 -3.33
C LEU A 87 3.80 -3.41 -3.24
N SER A 88 2.85 -2.94 -4.04
CA SER A 88 2.33 -1.58 -3.91
C SER A 88 0.84 -1.56 -3.59
N ALA A 89 0.43 -0.59 -2.80
CA ALA A 89 -0.97 -0.37 -2.44
C ALA A 89 -1.20 1.10 -2.05
N PRO A 90 -2.46 1.59 -2.06
CA PRO A 90 -2.79 2.89 -1.51
C PRO A 90 -2.31 3.03 -0.05
N ASP A 91 -1.78 4.20 0.30
CA ASP A 91 -1.43 4.52 1.68
C ASP A 91 -2.71 4.87 2.46
N SER A 92 -3.26 3.88 3.17
CA SER A 92 -4.43 4.07 4.02
C SER A 92 -4.08 4.39 5.48
N GLY A 93 -2.84 4.77 5.79
CA GLY A 93 -2.38 5.03 7.15
C GLY A 93 -2.28 3.78 8.04
N GLY A 94 -2.22 2.60 7.42
CA GLY A 94 -2.03 1.29 8.06
C GLY A 94 -0.83 0.56 7.47
N TYR A 95 -0.53 -0.65 7.95
CA TYR A 95 0.48 -1.49 7.31
C TYR A 95 -0.08 -2.17 6.05
N ILE A 96 0.82 -2.54 5.14
CA ILE A 96 0.53 -3.47 4.04
C ILE A 96 1.42 -4.69 4.20
N ALA A 97 0.92 -5.87 3.81
CA ALA A 97 1.69 -7.10 3.94
C ALA A 97 1.47 -8.04 2.75
N VAL A 98 2.52 -8.80 2.46
CA VAL A 98 2.48 -9.98 1.59
C VAL A 98 3.13 -11.14 2.32
N GLY A 99 2.46 -12.29 2.31
CA GLY A 99 2.94 -13.53 2.90
C GLY A 99 3.03 -14.65 1.89
N PHE A 100 3.86 -15.62 2.23
CA PHE A 100 4.12 -16.83 1.49
C PHE A 100 3.66 -18.00 2.35
N SER A 101 2.75 -18.80 1.81
CA SER A 101 2.05 -19.83 2.55
C SER A 101 2.20 -21.20 1.88
N PRO A 102 2.36 -22.28 2.65
CA PRO A 102 2.31 -23.63 2.10
C PRO A 102 0.95 -23.99 1.49
N ASN A 103 -0.14 -23.37 1.94
CA ASN A 103 -1.51 -23.78 1.62
C ASN A 103 -2.47 -22.60 1.32
N GLY A 104 -1.94 -21.39 1.12
CA GLY A 104 -2.73 -20.19 0.88
C GLY A 104 -3.48 -19.65 2.11
N LYS A 105 -3.24 -20.22 3.30
CA LYS A 105 -3.78 -19.72 4.58
C LYS A 105 -2.70 -19.00 5.39
N MET A 106 -3.13 -18.19 6.34
CA MET A 106 -2.24 -17.43 7.24
C MET A 106 -1.34 -18.35 8.08
N VAL A 107 -1.94 -19.27 8.84
CA VAL A 107 -1.22 -20.08 9.83
C VAL A 107 -0.23 -21.04 9.16
N GLY A 108 1.01 -21.01 9.64
CA GLY A 108 2.14 -21.78 9.12
C GLY A 108 2.94 -21.07 8.02
N GLY A 109 2.48 -19.90 7.56
CA GLY A 109 3.17 -19.05 6.59
C GLY A 109 4.23 -18.14 7.20
N SER A 110 4.81 -17.30 6.36
CA SER A 110 5.66 -16.18 6.78
C SER A 110 5.37 -14.97 5.89
N ALA A 111 5.45 -13.77 6.46
CA ALA A 111 5.11 -12.55 5.74
C ALA A 111 6.17 -11.48 5.89
N VAL A 112 6.15 -10.54 4.96
CA VAL A 112 6.79 -9.24 5.11
C VAL A 112 5.66 -8.23 5.23
N ALA A 113 5.68 -7.43 6.30
CA ALA A 113 4.78 -6.30 6.47
C ALA A 113 5.58 -5.02 6.58
N GLY A 114 5.03 -3.94 6.07
CA GLY A 114 5.63 -2.62 6.23
C GLY A 114 4.61 -1.51 6.38
N TRP A 115 5.06 -0.45 7.03
CA TRP A 115 4.30 0.76 7.26
C TRP A 115 5.23 1.97 7.27
N VAL A 116 4.66 3.15 7.03
CA VAL A 116 5.36 4.43 7.18
C VAL A 116 4.72 5.18 8.34
N THR A 117 5.53 5.93 9.09
CA THR A 117 5.03 6.89 10.06
C THR A 117 5.31 8.31 9.54
N PRO A 118 4.47 9.31 9.84
CA PRO A 118 4.69 10.67 9.35
C PRO A 118 6.04 11.28 9.78
N ALA A 119 6.63 10.79 10.87
CA ALA A 119 7.80 11.36 11.53
C ALA A 119 9.09 10.54 11.32
N ALA A 120 9.05 9.39 10.65
CA ALA A 120 10.22 8.53 10.52
C ALA A 120 10.30 7.80 9.17
N ALA A 121 11.45 7.21 8.91
CA ALA A 121 11.62 6.29 7.80
C ALA A 121 10.64 5.11 7.90
N GLY A 122 10.24 4.58 6.75
CA GLY A 122 9.39 3.39 6.69
C GLY A 122 10.02 2.19 7.41
N THR A 123 9.19 1.39 8.06
CA THR A 123 9.61 0.15 8.71
C THR A 123 9.04 -1.03 7.94
N ALA A 124 9.88 -1.99 7.58
CA ALA A 124 9.48 -3.26 6.98
C ALA A 124 10.15 -4.42 7.74
N ARG A 125 9.36 -5.43 8.11
CA ARG A 125 9.80 -6.56 8.94
C ARG A 125 9.21 -7.87 8.45
N GLN A 126 9.91 -8.96 8.76
CA GLN A 126 9.37 -10.31 8.60
C GLN A 126 8.47 -10.66 9.78
N TYR A 127 7.49 -11.53 9.54
CA TYR A 127 6.63 -12.12 10.56
C TYR A 127 6.48 -13.62 10.32
N TYR A 128 6.60 -14.41 11.39
CA TYR A 128 6.13 -15.79 11.37
C TYR A 128 4.63 -15.78 11.64
N LEU A 129 3.84 -16.50 10.84
CA LEU A 129 2.38 -16.53 11.01
C LEU A 129 1.98 -17.78 11.78
N GLY A 130 2.26 -17.81 13.08
CA GLY A 130 2.05 -18.99 13.93
C GLY A 130 0.61 -19.21 14.40
N GLY A 131 -0.25 -18.19 14.26
CA GLY A 131 -1.65 -18.21 14.68
C GLY A 131 -2.41 -17.00 14.11
N THR A 132 -3.58 -16.70 14.67
CA THR A 132 -4.43 -15.59 14.21
C THR A 132 -4.46 -14.41 15.19
N THR A 133 -3.67 -14.47 16.25
CA THR A 133 -3.49 -13.36 17.21
C THR A 133 -2.16 -12.66 16.96
N SER A 134 -2.08 -11.40 17.39
CA SER A 134 -0.88 -10.57 17.22
C SER A 134 0.37 -11.21 17.84
N SER A 135 0.26 -11.76 19.06
CA SER A 135 1.38 -12.41 19.75
C SER A 135 1.82 -13.72 19.12
N SER A 136 0.93 -14.43 18.42
CA SER A 136 1.28 -15.60 17.60
C SER A 136 1.89 -15.21 16.25
N CYS A 137 2.03 -13.92 15.97
CA CYS A 137 2.69 -13.38 14.79
C CYS A 137 3.89 -12.49 15.17
N PRO A 138 4.96 -13.07 15.76
CA PRO A 138 6.09 -12.28 16.23
C PRO A 138 6.85 -11.63 15.07
N PRO A 139 7.26 -10.35 15.21
CA PRO A 139 8.13 -9.70 14.25
C PRO A 139 9.53 -10.33 14.25
N ASP A 140 10.23 -10.11 13.15
CA ASP A 140 11.62 -10.52 12.91
C ASP A 140 11.86 -12.04 13.00
N GLN A 141 10.77 -12.81 12.92
CA GLN A 141 10.77 -14.27 12.83
C GLN A 141 10.14 -14.73 11.53
N GLY A 142 10.35 -15.99 11.17
CA GLY A 142 9.75 -16.62 9.99
C GLY A 142 10.73 -17.48 9.21
N LYS A 143 10.28 -17.98 8.07
CA LYS A 143 11.00 -18.91 7.20
C LYS A 143 11.48 -18.27 5.89
N LEU A 144 11.23 -16.97 5.68
CA LEU A 144 11.71 -16.25 4.51
C LEU A 144 13.20 -15.96 4.64
N SER A 145 13.98 -16.44 3.67
CA SER A 145 15.40 -16.13 3.54
C SER A 145 15.59 -14.74 2.92
N LEU A 146 15.31 -13.70 3.71
CA LEU A 146 15.41 -12.32 3.26
C LEU A 146 16.87 -11.88 3.10
N SER A 147 17.14 -11.09 2.06
CA SER A 147 18.38 -10.34 1.95
C SER A 147 18.56 -9.39 3.15
N ARG A 148 19.81 -9.10 3.52
CA ARG A 148 20.18 -8.25 4.65
C ARG A 148 21.04 -7.06 4.20
N GLY A 149 21.34 -6.15 5.13
CA GLY A 149 22.18 -4.99 4.86
C GLY A 149 21.48 -4.00 3.92
N SER A 150 22.17 -3.57 2.87
CA SER A 150 21.62 -2.63 1.87
C SER A 150 20.39 -3.18 1.14
N ALA A 151 20.21 -4.50 1.06
CA ALA A 151 19.07 -5.14 0.41
C ALA A 151 18.00 -5.65 1.40
N ALA A 152 18.03 -5.18 2.64
CA ALA A 152 16.99 -5.50 3.62
C ALA A 152 15.60 -5.01 3.15
N PRO A 153 14.52 -5.65 3.64
CA PRO A 153 13.16 -5.19 3.36
C PRO A 153 13.02 -3.70 3.65
N THR A 154 12.43 -2.98 2.70
CA THR A 154 12.29 -1.53 2.75
C THR A 154 10.87 -1.17 2.33
N ILE A 155 10.29 -0.16 2.98
CA ILE A 155 9.02 0.42 2.54
C ILE A 155 9.18 1.92 2.35
N VAL A 156 8.66 2.42 1.23
CA VAL A 156 8.67 3.85 0.91
C VAL A 156 7.28 4.33 0.52
N SER A 157 6.99 5.58 0.83
CA SER A 157 5.80 6.28 0.34
C SER A 157 6.19 7.14 -0.86
N LYS A 158 5.46 7.03 -1.96
CA LYS A 158 5.62 7.88 -3.14
C LYS A 158 4.24 8.21 -3.73
N GLY A 159 3.89 9.49 -3.70
CA GLY A 159 2.53 9.93 -4.03
C GLY A 159 1.55 9.46 -2.95
N SER A 160 0.47 8.80 -3.35
CA SER A 160 -0.56 8.25 -2.46
C SER A 160 -0.42 6.73 -2.24
N ARG A 161 0.76 6.16 -2.51
CA ARG A 161 0.99 4.71 -2.44
C ARG A 161 2.24 4.37 -1.64
N LEU A 162 2.15 3.22 -0.97
CA LEU A 162 3.26 2.53 -0.35
C LEU A 162 3.86 1.52 -1.32
N TYR A 163 5.18 1.34 -1.23
CA TYR A 163 5.94 0.35 -1.99
C TYR A 163 6.80 -0.44 -1.02
N LEU A 164 6.38 -1.67 -0.71
CA LEU A 164 7.11 -2.62 0.11
C LEU A 164 8.00 -3.48 -0.80
N ALA A 165 9.30 -3.29 -0.70
CA ALA A 165 10.31 -3.94 -1.53
C ALA A 165 11.20 -4.86 -0.70
N PHE A 166 11.43 -6.08 -1.17
CA PHE A 166 12.30 -7.05 -0.51
C PHE A 166 12.83 -8.08 -1.50
N GLN A 167 13.89 -8.79 -1.10
CA GLN A 167 14.48 -9.89 -1.87
C GLN A 167 14.43 -11.18 -1.06
N LEU A 168 14.18 -12.30 -1.74
CA LEU A 168 14.24 -13.65 -1.20
C LEU A 168 15.35 -14.44 -1.87
N SER A 169 16.16 -15.15 -1.10
CA SER A 169 17.06 -16.18 -1.64
C SER A 169 16.35 -17.53 -1.73
N GLY A 170 16.75 -18.34 -2.71
CA GLY A 170 16.12 -19.62 -3.03
C GLY A 170 14.81 -19.48 -3.80
N GLN A 171 14.07 -20.58 -3.91
CA GLN A 171 12.79 -20.62 -4.60
C GLN A 171 11.66 -20.16 -3.64
N PRO A 172 10.91 -19.09 -3.96
CA PRO A 172 9.79 -18.66 -3.13
C PRO A 172 8.62 -19.64 -3.24
N LEU A 173 7.83 -19.75 -2.17
CA LEU A 173 6.52 -20.40 -2.27
C LEU A 173 5.61 -19.60 -3.21
N THR A 174 4.64 -20.27 -3.82
CA THR A 174 3.77 -19.65 -4.82
C THR A 174 2.39 -19.28 -4.30
N ASN A 175 1.91 -19.88 -3.20
CA ASN A 175 0.69 -19.38 -2.57
C ASN A 175 1.04 -18.11 -1.79
N VAL A 176 0.43 -17.02 -2.22
CA VAL A 176 0.63 -15.69 -1.66
C VAL A 176 -0.63 -15.24 -0.93
N ILE A 177 -0.45 -14.57 0.19
CA ILE A 177 -1.52 -13.99 0.98
C ILE A 177 -1.24 -12.50 1.17
N TYR A 178 -2.28 -11.69 1.20
CA TYR A 178 -2.20 -10.24 1.31
C TYR A 178 -3.03 -9.78 2.48
N ALA A 179 -2.57 -8.72 3.13
CA ALA A 179 -3.32 -8.10 4.21
C ALA A 179 -3.09 -6.59 4.21
N VAL A 180 -4.13 -5.88 4.65
CA VAL A 180 -4.06 -4.45 4.95
C VAL A 180 -4.44 -4.23 6.41
N GLY A 181 -3.64 -3.45 7.11
CA GLY A 181 -3.86 -3.09 8.51
C GLY A 181 -4.95 -2.03 8.71
N PRO A 182 -5.46 -1.87 9.93
CA PRO A 182 -6.32 -0.75 10.27
C PRO A 182 -5.51 0.57 10.23
N ALA A 183 -6.18 1.66 9.86
CA ALA A 183 -5.59 2.99 9.93
C ALA A 183 -5.42 3.42 11.39
N GLY A 184 -4.33 4.14 11.70
CA GLY A 184 -4.10 4.70 13.04
C GLY A 184 -3.66 3.69 14.11
N THR A 185 -3.53 2.40 13.76
CA THR A 185 -3.02 1.34 14.65
C THR A 185 -1.66 0.84 14.17
N LEU A 186 -0.76 1.77 13.84
CA LEU A 186 0.58 1.41 13.40
C LEU A 186 1.35 0.72 14.54
N PRO A 187 2.21 -0.27 14.23
CA PRO A 187 2.97 -0.99 15.24
C PRO A 187 3.85 -0.04 16.08
N GLY A 188 3.81 -0.23 17.39
CA GLY A 188 4.73 0.41 18.33
C GLY A 188 6.12 -0.24 18.35
N PRO A 189 6.95 0.06 19.36
CA PRO A 189 8.32 -0.46 19.46
C PRO A 189 8.43 -1.98 19.48
N SER A 190 7.40 -2.69 19.94
CA SER A 190 7.34 -4.15 19.93
C SER A 190 7.25 -4.74 18.53
N GLY A 191 6.89 -3.95 17.51
CA GLY A 191 6.71 -4.39 16.13
C GLY A 191 5.48 -5.29 15.93
N LEU A 192 4.65 -5.51 16.95
CA LEU A 192 3.44 -6.34 16.84
C LEU A 192 2.39 -5.66 15.96
N LEU A 193 1.85 -6.42 15.00
CA LEU A 193 0.80 -5.93 14.11
C LEU A 193 -0.57 -6.07 14.78
N ALA A 194 -1.44 -5.07 14.63
CA ALA A 194 -2.86 -5.24 14.86
C ALA A 194 -3.44 -6.27 13.87
N GLN A 195 -4.61 -6.84 14.18
CA GLN A 195 -5.31 -7.70 13.21
C GLN A 195 -5.60 -6.91 11.93
N HIS A 196 -5.38 -7.53 10.77
CA HIS A 196 -5.69 -6.91 9.49
C HIS A 196 -7.19 -6.60 9.37
N LYS A 197 -7.52 -5.46 8.77
CA LYS A 197 -8.92 -5.09 8.53
C LYS A 197 -9.54 -5.92 7.40
N ASP A 198 -8.72 -6.40 6.47
CA ASP A 198 -9.13 -7.17 5.30
C ASP A 198 -7.95 -8.01 4.79
N MET A 199 -8.25 -9.10 4.09
CA MET A 199 -7.24 -10.02 3.54
C MET A 199 -7.69 -10.69 2.23
N ALA A 200 -6.71 -11.11 1.44
CA ALA A 200 -6.92 -11.92 0.24
C ALA A 200 -5.82 -12.98 0.09
N ALA A 201 -6.08 -13.98 -0.75
CA ALA A 201 -5.10 -15.00 -1.11
C ALA A 201 -5.09 -15.20 -2.64
N GLY A 202 -3.95 -15.65 -3.16
CA GLY A 202 -3.77 -15.98 -4.57
C GLY A 202 -2.55 -16.86 -4.79
N THR A 203 -2.20 -17.06 -6.06
CA THR A 203 -1.07 -17.88 -6.48
C THR A 203 -0.24 -17.15 -7.51
N ILE A 204 1.08 -17.15 -7.38
CA ILE A 204 2.01 -16.61 -8.39
C ILE A 204 2.63 -17.71 -9.23
N SER A 205 2.92 -17.43 -10.50
CA SER A 205 3.75 -18.31 -11.33
C SER A 205 5.13 -17.72 -11.53
N LEU A 206 6.13 -18.53 -11.22
CA LEU A 206 7.54 -18.15 -11.29
C LEU A 206 8.10 -18.23 -12.72
N SER A 207 7.30 -18.73 -13.69
CA SER A 207 7.60 -18.69 -15.13
C SER A 207 7.00 -17.48 -15.86
N GLY A 208 6.26 -16.60 -15.16
CA GLY A 208 5.73 -15.34 -15.72
C GLY A 208 4.22 -15.33 -16.03
N SER A 209 3.47 -16.39 -15.74
CA SER A 209 2.00 -16.45 -16.01
C SER A 209 1.19 -16.60 -14.72
N THR A 210 0.72 -15.49 -14.14
CA THR A 210 0.08 -15.46 -12.80
C THR A 210 -1.45 -15.30 -12.88
N SER A 211 -2.23 -16.02 -12.06
CA SER A 211 -3.67 -15.82 -11.87
C SER A 211 -3.95 -14.89 -10.67
N GLY A 212 -4.61 -13.76 -10.90
CA GLY A 212 -5.00 -12.81 -9.84
C GLY A 212 -6.05 -13.43 -8.90
N GLY A 213 -5.75 -13.48 -7.61
CA GLY A 213 -6.60 -14.08 -6.58
C GLY A 213 -7.66 -13.11 -6.06
N GLY A 214 -8.83 -13.11 -6.68
CA GLY A 214 -10.02 -12.42 -6.20
C GLY A 214 -10.87 -13.31 -5.30
N ALA A 215 -10.47 -13.53 -4.06
CA ALA A 215 -11.35 -14.07 -3.03
C ALA A 215 -11.02 -13.38 -1.70
N GLY A 216 -11.83 -12.38 -1.34
CA GLY A 216 -11.79 -11.75 -0.02
C GLY A 216 -12.14 -12.80 1.02
N GLY A 217 -11.19 -13.12 1.89
CA GLY A 217 -11.43 -14.00 3.03
C GLY A 217 -12.13 -13.21 4.13
N THR A 218 -13.30 -13.68 4.57
CA THR A 218 -14.03 -13.11 5.70
C THR A 218 -13.11 -12.99 6.92
N PRO A 219 -13.08 -11.84 7.63
CA PRO A 219 -12.29 -11.69 8.85
C PRO A 219 -12.63 -12.80 9.84
N ALA A 220 -11.61 -13.50 10.34
CA ALA A 220 -11.78 -14.37 11.49
C ALA A 220 -12.12 -13.49 12.70
N THR A 221 -13.41 -13.41 13.02
CA THR A 221 -13.90 -12.86 14.29
C THR A 221 -13.32 -13.71 15.41
N GLY A 222 -12.28 -13.19 16.07
CA GLY A 222 -11.78 -13.76 17.31
C GLY A 222 -12.89 -13.69 18.35
N GLY A 223 -13.40 -14.85 18.74
CA GLY A 223 -14.41 -14.99 19.77
C GLY A 223 -13.88 -14.40 21.08
N GLY A 224 -14.56 -13.36 21.57
CA GLY A 224 -14.43 -12.90 22.94
C GLY A 224 -14.97 -13.99 23.86
N GLY A 225 -14.08 -14.71 24.54
CA GLY A 225 -14.44 -15.43 25.75
C GLY A 225 -14.78 -14.40 26.82
N THR A 226 -16.06 -14.30 27.17
CA THR A 226 -16.50 -13.64 28.41
C THR A 226 -15.87 -14.35 29.60
N PRO A 227 -15.34 -13.63 30.61
CA PRO A 227 -14.98 -14.25 31.87
C PRO A 227 -16.27 -14.59 32.63
N GLN A 228 -16.38 -15.84 33.08
CA GLN A 228 -17.17 -16.20 34.23
C GLN A 228 -16.24 -16.82 35.28
#